data_AF-A0A533BJ35-F1
#
_entry.id   AF-A0A533BJ35-F1
#
_cell.length_a   1.000
_cell.length_b   1.000
_cell.length_c   1.000
_cell.angle_alpha   90.00
_cell.angle_beta   90.00
_cell.angle_gamma   90.00
#
_symmetry.space_group_name_H-M   'P 1'
#
loop_
_entity.id
_entity.type
_entity.pdbx_description
1 polymer ?
#
loop_
_entity_poly.entity_id
_entity_poly.type
_entity_poly.pdbx_seq_one_letter_code
_entity_poly.pdbx_strand_id
1 'polypeptide(L)'
;MAMSLARCIIGISLGVLLFAGVGFAAEPAEVEKFVKARIEIGEMMTNYFQGGERFKEGQRPSPEQMKEMAADIHAKLGKLLAKHDLTVEEYRKRSPDVFADEAALQGYLNEHQDLKARYEALPLDRMGRGGSTGRGY
;
A
#
# COMPACT_ATOMS: atom_id res chain seq x y z
N MET A 1 18.71 7.65 59.73
CA MET A 1 20.03 7.35 59.14
C MET A 1 20.04 5.91 58.67
N ALA A 2 20.55 5.71 57.46
CA ALA A 2 21.19 4.49 56.91
C ALA A 2 20.43 3.16 57.05
N MET A 3 19.78 2.68 55.97
CA MET A 3 20.42 1.88 54.92
C MET A 3 21.09 0.60 55.46
N SER A 4 20.57 -0.55 55.03
CA SER A 4 21.28 -1.47 54.12
C SER A 4 20.62 -2.87 54.23
N LEU A 5 19.84 -3.33 53.24
CA LEU A 5 20.26 -3.97 51.99
C LEU A 5 20.50 -5.48 52.17
N ALA A 6 20.06 -6.21 51.14
CA ALA A 6 20.31 -7.63 50.89
C ALA A 6 19.33 -8.63 51.52
N ARG A 7 18.23 -8.89 50.81
CA ARG A 7 18.01 -10.25 50.27
C ARG A 7 17.12 -10.21 49.03
N CYS A 8 17.77 -10.66 47.97
CA CYS A 8 17.33 -10.78 46.59
C CYS A 8 16.05 -11.60 46.44
N ILE A 9 15.02 -10.98 45.87
CA ILE A 9 14.03 -11.63 45.00
C ILE A 9 13.90 -10.64 43.83
N ILE A 10 14.76 -10.77 42.81
CA ILE A 10 14.44 -11.42 41.53
C ILE A 10 13.17 -10.82 40.94
N GLY A 11 13.35 -10.17 39.79
CA GLY A 11 12.34 -9.39 39.10
C GLY A 11 11.15 -10.18 38.54
N ILE A 12 10.48 -9.51 37.60
CA ILE A 12 9.24 -9.87 36.92
C ILE A 12 8.01 -9.34 37.66
N SER A 13 7.59 -8.13 37.28
CA SER A 13 6.18 -7.80 36.96
C SER A 13 5.97 -6.28 36.80
N LEU A 14 6.78 -5.64 35.94
CA LEU A 14 6.32 -4.44 35.23
C LEU A 14 5.55 -4.93 34.00
N GLY A 15 4.40 -5.53 34.28
CA GLY A 15 3.54 -6.16 33.29
C GLY A 15 2.12 -5.63 33.44
N VAL A 16 1.65 -5.04 32.35
CA VAL A 16 0.24 -4.83 31.99
C VAL A 16 -0.47 -3.69 32.73
N LEU A 17 -0.58 -2.53 32.08
CA LEU A 17 -1.83 -2.12 31.41
C LEU A 17 -1.63 -0.73 30.76
N LEU A 18 -1.11 -0.70 29.54
CA LEU A 18 -1.46 0.36 28.58
C LEU A 18 -2.17 -0.31 27.41
N PHE A 19 -3.39 -0.76 27.71
CA PHE A 19 -4.43 -0.95 26.70
C PHE A 19 -4.93 0.45 26.32
N ALA A 20 -4.15 1.16 25.51
CA ALA A 20 -4.69 2.27 24.72
C ALA A 20 -5.15 1.64 23.41
N GLY A 21 -6.46 1.72 23.15
CA GLY A 21 -7.09 1.08 22.01
C GLY A 21 -6.30 1.29 20.73
N VAL A 22 -5.87 0.19 20.12
CA VAL A 22 -5.38 0.18 18.75
C VAL A 22 -6.61 0.42 17.87
N GLY A 23 -7.01 1.69 17.77
CA GLY A 23 -7.52 2.14 16.48
C GLY A 23 -6.39 1.85 15.50
N PHE A 24 -6.67 1.03 14.49
CA PHE A 24 -5.72 0.66 13.44
C PHE A 24 -5.33 1.92 12.64
N ALA A 25 -4.53 2.80 13.25
CA ALA A 25 -3.79 3.82 12.53
C ALA A 25 -2.67 3.06 11.82
N ALA A 26 -2.59 3.19 10.50
CA ALA A 26 -1.50 2.60 9.76
C ALA A 26 -0.19 3.24 10.25
N GLU A 27 0.82 2.43 10.59
CA GLU A 27 2.10 2.98 11.02
C GLU A 27 2.67 3.87 9.90
N PRO A 28 3.33 4.99 10.21
CA PRO A 28 3.80 5.93 9.18
C PRO A 28 4.75 5.28 8.18
N ALA A 29 5.58 4.33 8.63
CA ALA A 29 6.44 3.53 7.76
C ALA A 29 5.64 2.59 6.84
N GLU A 30 4.49 2.08 7.29
CA GLU A 30 3.59 1.28 6.48
C GLU A 30 2.89 2.16 5.43
N VAL A 31 2.41 3.34 5.80
CA VAL A 31 1.81 4.31 4.85
C VAL A 31 2.80 4.69 3.76
N GLU A 32 4.03 5.07 4.12
CA GLU A 32 5.10 5.38 3.17
C GLU A 32 5.30 4.24 2.16
N LYS A 33 5.50 3.03 2.69
CA LYS A 33 5.77 1.82 1.92
C LYS A 33 4.64 1.52 0.92
N PHE A 34 3.40 1.59 1.37
CA PHE A 34 2.23 1.30 0.54
C PHE A 34 1.93 2.41 -0.47
N VAL A 35 2.15 3.68 -0.12
CA VAL A 35 1.99 4.82 -1.04
C VAL A 35 3.00 4.74 -2.17
N LYS A 36 4.29 4.52 -1.85
CA LYS A 36 5.33 4.34 -2.88
C LYS A 36 5.03 3.14 -3.78
N ALA A 37 4.65 2.01 -3.19
CA ALA A 37 4.23 0.84 -3.96
C ALA A 37 3.02 1.14 -4.87
N ARG A 38 2.00 1.85 -4.38
CA ARG A 38 0.81 2.24 -5.17
C ARG A 38 1.19 3.12 -6.37
N ILE A 39 2.06 4.11 -6.15
CA ILE A 39 2.56 5.02 -7.19
C ILE A 39 3.28 4.21 -8.26
N GLU A 40 4.27 3.39 -7.87
CA GLU A 40 5.05 2.60 -8.82
C GLU A 40 4.19 1.58 -9.58
N ILE A 41 3.24 0.91 -8.89
CA ILE A 41 2.28 0.01 -9.54
C ILE A 41 1.47 0.77 -10.57
N GLY A 42 1.00 1.97 -10.21
CA GLY A 42 0.16 2.75 -11.09
C GLY A 42 0.90 3.27 -12.31
N GLU A 43 2.14 3.71 -12.15
CA GLU A 43 3.02 4.11 -13.24
C GLU A 43 3.38 2.92 -14.13
N MET A 44 3.69 1.76 -13.52
CA MET A 44 3.95 0.52 -14.25
C MET A 44 2.74 0.16 -15.12
N MET A 45 1.54 0.18 -14.56
CA MET A 45 0.31 -0.13 -15.29
C MET A 45 0.04 0.91 -16.38
N THR A 46 0.23 2.19 -16.10
CA THR A 46 0.07 3.27 -17.08
C THR A 46 1.02 3.09 -18.25
N ASN A 47 2.31 2.85 -17.99
CA ASN A 47 3.31 2.57 -19.02
C ASN A 47 3.00 1.27 -19.79
N TYR A 48 2.52 0.25 -19.10
CA TYR A 48 2.16 -1.03 -19.70
C TYR A 48 1.06 -0.88 -20.76
N PHE A 49 0.05 -0.06 -20.48
CA PHE A 49 -1.09 0.16 -21.37
C PHE A 49 -0.88 1.33 -22.36
N GLN A 50 -0.10 2.35 -22.01
CA GLN A 50 0.31 3.42 -22.93
C GLN A 50 1.28 2.93 -24.00
N GLY A 51 2.07 1.89 -23.70
CA GLY A 51 2.92 1.21 -24.67
C GLY A 51 2.17 0.55 -25.84
N GLY A 52 0.83 0.57 -25.83
CA GLY A 52 -0.07 0.96 -26.93
C GLY A 52 -0.02 0.26 -28.30
N GLU A 53 1.07 -0.39 -28.69
CA GLU A 53 1.22 -1.04 -30.00
C GLU A 53 0.74 -2.49 -30.01
N ARG A 54 0.37 -3.06 -28.85
CA ARG A 54 0.01 -4.49 -28.78
C ARG A 54 -1.36 -4.80 -29.37
N PHE A 55 -2.29 -3.84 -29.39
CA PHE A 55 -3.64 -4.03 -29.92
C PHE A 55 -4.07 -2.78 -30.67
N LYS A 56 -4.56 -2.94 -31.91
CA LYS A 56 -5.10 -1.83 -32.68
C LYS A 56 -6.35 -1.25 -31.99
N GLU A 57 -6.63 0.02 -32.26
CA GLU A 57 -7.84 0.68 -31.76
C GLU A 57 -9.10 -0.14 -32.13
N GLY A 58 -9.89 -0.52 -31.11
CA GLY A 58 -11.06 -1.40 -31.27
C GLY A 58 -10.81 -2.91 -31.21
N GLN A 59 -9.55 -3.36 -31.14
CA GLN A 59 -9.21 -4.78 -31.05
C GLN A 59 -9.21 -5.24 -29.58
N ARG A 60 -10.23 -6.02 -29.20
CA ARG A 60 -10.27 -6.65 -27.88
C ARG A 60 -9.29 -7.83 -27.86
N PRO A 61 -8.40 -7.94 -26.86
CA PRO A 61 -7.51 -9.10 -26.73
C PRO A 61 -8.32 -10.39 -26.63
N SER A 62 -7.81 -11.47 -27.21
CA SER A 62 -8.39 -12.79 -27.01
C SER A 62 -8.30 -13.22 -25.54
N PRO A 63 -9.11 -14.19 -25.08
CA PRO A 63 -9.02 -14.70 -23.71
C PRO A 63 -7.63 -15.22 -23.34
N GLU A 64 -6.93 -15.83 -24.29
CA GLU A 64 -5.56 -16.32 -24.13
C GLU A 64 -4.57 -15.17 -23.95
N GLN A 65 -4.69 -14.13 -24.78
CA GLN A 65 -3.88 -12.91 -24.67
C GLN A 65 -4.13 -12.17 -23.35
N MET A 66 -5.38 -12.14 -22.87
CA MET A 66 -5.69 -11.58 -21.55
C MET A 66 -5.04 -12.39 -20.43
N LYS A 67 -4.99 -13.73 -20.54
CA LYS A 67 -4.34 -14.59 -19.56
C LYS A 67 -2.83 -14.37 -19.53
N GLU A 68 -2.19 -14.28 -20.69
CA GLU A 68 -0.76 -13.96 -20.80
C GLU A 68 -0.44 -12.57 -20.25
N MET A 69 -1.27 -11.58 -20.57
CA MET A 69 -1.14 -10.23 -20.06
C MET A 69 -1.29 -10.18 -18.54
N ALA A 70 -2.26 -10.90 -17.98
CA ALA A 70 -2.43 -11.00 -16.53
C ALA A 70 -1.24 -11.68 -15.85
N ALA A 71 -0.66 -12.72 -16.47
CA ALA A 71 0.54 -13.39 -15.95
C ALA A 71 1.76 -12.48 -15.97
N ASP A 72 1.97 -11.73 -17.05
CA ASP A 72 3.06 -10.76 -17.18
C ASP A 72 2.90 -9.60 -16.17
N ILE A 73 1.68 -9.07 -16.03
CA ILE A 73 1.36 -8.06 -14.99
C ILE A 73 1.63 -8.62 -13.60
N HIS A 74 1.21 -9.84 -13.30
CA HIS A 74 1.43 -10.46 -11.99
C HIS A 74 2.93 -10.65 -11.70
N ALA A 75 3.71 -11.10 -12.68
CA ALA A 75 5.16 -11.25 -12.54
C ALA A 75 5.87 -9.90 -12.32
N LYS A 76 5.49 -8.85 -13.06
CA LYS A 76 6.03 -7.50 -12.88
C LYS A 76 5.64 -6.89 -11.54
N LEU A 77 4.37 -7.07 -11.14
CA LEU A 77 3.85 -6.64 -9.86
C LEU A 77 4.60 -7.31 -8.70
N GLY A 78 4.83 -8.62 -8.78
CA GLY A 78 5.60 -9.36 -7.77
C GLY A 78 7.03 -8.83 -7.63
N LYS A 79 7.72 -8.58 -8.75
CA LYS A 79 9.08 -8.00 -8.73
C LYS A 79 9.11 -6.57 -8.17
N LEU A 80 8.08 -5.77 -8.45
CA LEU A 80 7.98 -4.40 -7.95
C LEU A 80 7.73 -4.39 -6.45
N LEU A 81 6.76 -5.17 -5.97
CA LEU A 81 6.43 -5.27 -4.55
C LEU A 81 7.58 -5.86 -3.72
N ALA A 82 8.35 -6.79 -4.30
CA ALA A 82 9.54 -7.33 -3.63
C ALA A 82 10.60 -6.26 -3.31
N LYS A 83 10.68 -5.16 -4.09
CA LYS A 83 11.58 -4.02 -3.76
C LYS A 83 11.18 -3.31 -2.47
N HIS A 84 9.91 -3.41 -2.13
CA HIS A 84 9.33 -2.87 -0.93
C HIS A 84 9.11 -4.00 0.08
N ASP A 85 9.79 -5.14 0.06
CA ASP A 85 9.55 -6.23 1.03
C ASP A 85 8.06 -6.59 1.19
N LEU A 86 7.32 -6.65 0.07
CA LEU A 86 5.91 -7.01 0.03
C LEU A 86 5.69 -8.13 -0.99
N THR A 87 4.77 -9.03 -0.67
CA THR A 87 4.18 -9.94 -1.64
C THR A 87 2.88 -9.36 -2.21
N VAL A 88 2.45 -9.89 -3.36
CA VAL A 88 1.18 -9.51 -3.99
C VAL A 88 -0.01 -9.74 -3.06
N GLU A 89 0.02 -10.83 -2.28
CA GLU A 89 -1.06 -11.19 -1.35
C GLU A 89 -1.10 -10.25 -0.15
N GLU A 90 0.05 -9.95 0.45
CA GLU A 90 0.15 -9.00 1.57
C GLU A 90 -0.30 -7.61 1.14
N TYR A 91 0.17 -7.12 -0.01
CA TYR A 91 -0.26 -5.83 -0.53
C TYR A 91 -1.77 -5.79 -0.74
N ARG A 92 -2.36 -6.83 -1.35
CA ARG A 92 -3.82 -6.90 -1.55
C ARG A 92 -4.61 -6.95 -0.25
N LYS A 93 -4.10 -7.64 0.76
CA LYS A 93 -4.76 -7.79 2.06
C LYS A 93 -4.68 -6.51 2.90
N ARG A 94 -3.51 -5.86 2.94
CA ARG A 94 -3.24 -4.70 3.81
C ARG A 94 -3.53 -3.35 3.16
N SER A 95 -3.45 -3.24 1.82
CA SER A 95 -3.70 -1.96 1.15
C SER A 95 -5.07 -1.33 1.47
N PRO A 96 -6.20 -2.07 1.60
CA PRO A 96 -7.47 -1.46 1.96
C PRO A 96 -7.42 -0.83 3.36
N ASP A 97 -6.77 -1.49 4.33
CA ASP A 97 -6.65 -0.98 5.70
C ASP A 97 -5.75 0.27 5.74
N VAL A 98 -4.61 0.22 5.04
CA VAL A 98 -3.64 1.33 5.02
C VAL A 98 -4.20 2.56 4.30
N PHE A 99 -4.94 2.36 3.21
CA PHE A 99 -5.58 3.47 2.48
C PHE A 99 -6.93 3.90 3.05
N ALA A 100 -7.50 3.15 4.00
CA ALA A 100 -8.67 3.60 4.75
C ALA A 100 -8.30 4.67 5.80
N ASP A 101 -7.03 4.71 6.24
CA ASP A 101 -6.51 5.79 7.07
C ASP A 101 -6.21 7.03 6.22
N GLU A 102 -7.26 7.75 5.85
CA GLU A 102 -7.16 8.96 5.03
C GLU A 102 -6.34 10.06 5.72
N ALA A 103 -6.35 10.13 7.05
CA ALA A 103 -5.60 11.11 7.81
C ALA A 103 -4.09 10.86 7.70
N ALA A 104 -3.65 9.62 7.89
CA ALA A 104 -2.24 9.25 7.74
C ALA A 104 -1.77 9.37 6.28
N LEU A 105 -2.61 8.95 5.32
CA LEU A 105 -2.34 9.11 3.89
C LEU A 105 -2.18 10.58 3.51
N GLN A 106 -3.13 11.45 3.87
CA GLN A 106 -3.05 12.87 3.56
C GLN A 106 -1.90 13.55 4.28
N GLY A 107 -1.62 13.19 5.53
CA GLY A 107 -0.44 13.67 6.26
C GLY A 107 0.84 13.40 5.48
N TYR A 108 1.06 12.13 5.11
CA TYR A 108 2.23 11.71 4.34
C TYR A 108 2.32 12.42 2.97
N LEU A 109 1.23 12.46 2.20
CA LEU A 109 1.24 13.11 0.88
C LEU A 109 1.46 14.63 0.97
N ASN A 110 0.98 15.28 2.03
CA ASN A 110 1.21 16.71 2.20
C ASN A 110 2.68 17.03 2.57
N GLU A 111 3.36 16.12 3.27
CA GLU A 111 4.80 16.21 3.52
C GLU A 111 5.62 15.89 2.26
N HIS A 112 5.08 15.11 1.32
CA HIS A 112 5.73 14.69 0.09
C HIS A 112 4.98 15.16 -1.17
N GLN A 113 5.10 16.44 -1.50
CA GLN A 113 4.39 17.07 -2.63
C GLN A 113 4.68 16.40 -4.00
N ASP A 114 5.87 15.86 -4.20
CA ASP A 114 6.24 15.10 -5.41
C ASP A 114 5.46 13.78 -5.52
N LEU A 115 5.36 13.05 -4.40
CA LEU A 115 4.60 11.80 -4.33
C LEU A 115 3.11 12.06 -4.44
N LYS A 116 2.62 13.16 -3.88
CA LYS A 116 1.22 13.61 -4.02
C LYS A 116 0.83 13.83 -5.47
N ALA A 117 1.62 14.59 -6.22
CA ALA A 117 1.34 14.84 -7.64
C ALA A 117 1.29 13.54 -8.45
N ARG A 118 2.22 12.61 -8.20
CA ARG A 118 2.25 11.29 -8.87
C ARG A 118 1.07 10.42 -8.47
N TYR A 119 0.71 10.40 -7.18
CA TYR A 119 -0.41 9.64 -6.65
C TYR A 119 -1.76 10.11 -7.22
N GLU A 120 -1.97 11.43 -7.29
CA GLU A 120 -3.18 12.05 -7.85
C GLU A 120 -3.28 11.89 -9.36
N ALA A 121 -2.15 11.82 -10.07
CA ALA A 121 -2.11 11.57 -11.52
C ALA A 121 -2.42 10.11 -11.90
N LEU A 122 -2.40 9.17 -10.93
CA LEU A 122 -2.72 7.78 -11.23
C LEU A 122 -4.21 7.62 -11.61
N PRO A 123 -4.54 6.72 -12.54
CA PRO A 123 -5.93 6.35 -12.80
C PRO A 123 -6.46 5.43 -11.68
N LEU A 124 -6.63 5.99 -10.47
CA LEU A 124 -6.99 5.28 -9.24
C LEU A 124 -8.32 4.51 -9.37
N ASP A 125 -9.26 5.02 -10.18
CA ASP A 125 -10.53 4.36 -10.49
C ASP A 125 -10.33 2.99 -11.16
N ARG A 126 -9.25 2.82 -11.93
CA ARG A 126 -8.90 1.55 -12.59
C ARG A 126 -8.11 0.60 -11.70
N MET A 127 -7.59 1.07 -10.56
CA MET A 127 -6.72 0.32 -9.65
C MET A 127 -7.44 -0.18 -8.39
N GLY A 128 -8.78 -0.27 -8.42
CA GLY A 128 -9.54 -0.86 -7.33
C GLY A 128 -9.57 0.01 -6.06
N ARG A 129 -9.66 1.34 -6.19
CA ARG A 129 -10.13 2.18 -5.09
C ARG A 129 -11.58 1.75 -4.81
N GLY A 130 -11.77 0.86 -3.84
CA GLY A 130 -13.06 0.31 -3.42
C GLY A 130 -13.96 1.37 -2.77
N GLY A 131 -14.29 2.40 -3.54
CA GLY A 131 -15.02 3.58 -3.12
C GLY A 131 -15.49 4.30 -4.37
N SER A 132 -16.55 3.76 -4.98
CA SER A 132 -17.41 4.50 -5.90
C SER A 132 -17.95 5.71 -5.15
N THR A 133 -17.21 6.81 -5.15
CA THR A 133 -17.81 8.13 -5.04
C THR A 133 -18.31 8.43 -6.44
N GLY A 134 -19.54 7.99 -6.68
CA GLY A 134 -20.24 8.20 -7.92
C GLY A 134 -20.21 9.66 -8.34
N ARG A 135 -19.82 9.88 -9.58
CA ARG A 135 -20.23 11.05 -10.35
C ARG A 135 -20.66 10.56 -11.71
N GLY A 136 -21.96 10.27 -11.79
CA GLY A 136 -22.66 10.25 -13.05
C GLY A 136 -22.62 11.64 -13.67
N TYR A 137 -22.33 11.66 -14.96
CA TYR A 137 -22.69 12.73 -15.88
C TYR A 137 -23.31 12.04 -17.09
#